data_AF-A0AAP4FA07-F1
#
_entry.id   AF-A0AAP4FA07-F1
#
_cell.length_a   1.000
_cell.length_b   1.000
_cell.length_c   1.000
_cell.angle_alpha   90.00
_cell.angle_beta   90.00
_cell.angle_gamma   90.00
#
_symmetry.space_group_name_H-M   'P 1'
#
loop_
_entity.id
_entity.type
_entity.pdbx_description
1 polymer ?
#
loop_
_entity_poly.entity_id
_entity_poly.type
_entity_poly.pdbx_seq_one_letter_code
_entity_poly.pdbx_strand_id
1 'polypeptide(L)'
;MADHGIDAVQTRNAELASHQQVSVMTMHGAKGLEFTHVLLMGVGKNILPQRFRIQGLSEEDRAAALQQERSLLYVASSRARDALVITTHGEASALLPEDSQAAEHIAG
;
A
#
# COMPACT_ATOMS: atom_id res chain seq x y z
N MET A 1 -3.51 18.50 2.26
CA MET A 1 -4.25 17.48 3.03
C MET A 1 -4.88 18.06 4.31
N ALA A 2 -4.27 19.04 4.98
CA ALA A 2 -4.92 19.77 6.10
C ALA A 2 -6.18 20.58 5.71
N ASP A 3 -6.36 20.90 4.41
CA ASP A 3 -7.43 21.79 3.91
C ASP A 3 -8.82 21.14 3.77
N HIS A 4 -8.94 19.84 4.05
CA HIS A 4 -10.19 19.07 3.91
C HIS A 4 -10.63 18.38 5.22
N GLY A 5 -10.14 18.88 6.37
CA GLY A 5 -10.56 18.39 7.69
C GLY A 5 -9.88 17.11 8.18
N ILE A 6 -8.95 16.54 7.41
CA ILE A 6 -8.11 15.42 7.86
C ILE A 6 -6.75 15.97 8.30
N ASP A 7 -6.49 15.94 9.61
CA ASP A 7 -5.16 16.24 10.13
C ASP A 7 -4.25 15.04 9.86
N ALA A 8 -3.34 15.19 8.90
CA ALA A 8 -2.47 14.12 8.43
C ALA A 8 -1.01 14.58 8.47
N VAL A 9 -0.15 13.73 9.04
CA VAL A 9 1.28 14.00 9.19
C VAL A 9 2.07 13.00 8.35
N GLN A 10 3.01 13.52 7.55
CA GLN A 10 3.95 12.65 6.85
C GLN A 10 5.01 12.16 7.84
N THR A 11 4.88 10.92 8.29
CA THR A 11 5.85 10.31 9.19
C THR A 11 7.02 9.76 8.38
N ARG A 12 8.24 10.25 8.67
CA ARG A 12 9.47 9.74 8.03
C ARG A 12 10.31 8.82 8.93
N ASN A 13 10.09 8.79 10.25
CA ASN A 13 10.97 8.10 11.21
C ASN A 13 10.22 7.41 12.37
N ALA A 14 9.26 6.52 12.10
CA ALA A 14 8.52 5.74 13.12
C ALA A 14 7.80 6.55 14.23
N GLU A 15 7.93 7.87 14.27
CA GLU A 15 7.13 8.77 15.11
C GLU A 15 5.68 8.74 14.62
N LEU A 16 4.88 7.98 15.36
CA LEU A 16 3.46 7.92 15.14
C LEU A 16 2.86 9.30 15.36
N ALA A 17 1.91 9.64 14.49
CA ALA A 17 1.03 10.78 14.70
C ALA A 17 0.40 10.75 16.11
N SER A 18 0.05 11.94 16.61
CA SER A 18 -0.76 12.05 17.83
C SER A 18 -2.12 11.36 17.65
N HIS A 19 -2.85 11.11 18.75
CA HIS A 19 -4.13 10.35 18.72
C HIS A 19 -5.23 10.93 17.81
N GLN A 20 -5.06 12.14 17.27
CA GLN A 20 -6.04 12.79 16.38
C GLN A 20 -5.51 12.95 14.95
N GLN A 21 -4.37 12.34 14.61
CA GLN A 21 -3.70 12.53 13.34
C GLN A 21 -3.54 11.22 12.57
N VAL A 22 -3.66 11.31 11.24
CA VAL A 22 -3.40 10.19 10.33
C VAL A 22 -1.91 10.15 9.97
N SER A 23 -1.26 9.01 10.21
CA SER A 23 0.13 8.79 9.75
C SER A 23 0.14 8.44 8.26
N VAL A 24 0.84 9.24 7.45
CA VAL A 24 1.02 8.98 6.02
C VAL A 24 2.47 8.62 5.73
N MET A 25 2.70 7.46 5.12
CA MET A 25 4.04 6.96 4.83
C MET A 25 4.05 6.00 3.63
N THR A 26 5.25 5.61 3.18
CA THR A 26 5.40 4.55 2.17
C THR A 26 5.24 3.16 2.79
N MET A 27 4.97 2.14 1.98
CA MET A 27 4.92 0.74 2.44
C MET A 27 6.22 0.32 3.17
N HIS A 28 7.38 0.80 2.71
CA HIS A 28 8.66 0.52 3.35
C HIS A 28 8.78 1.21 4.72
N GLY A 29 8.28 2.46 4.84
CA GLY A 29 8.30 3.22 6.08
C GLY A 29 7.41 2.62 7.18
N ALA A 30 6.42 1.81 6.80
CA ALA A 30 5.53 1.14 7.76
C ALA A 30 6.14 -0.13 8.39
N LYS A 31 7.32 -0.57 7.96
CA LYS A 31 7.95 -1.80 8.49
C LYS A 31 8.21 -1.67 9.99
N GLY A 32 7.73 -2.66 10.75
CA GLY A 32 7.88 -2.69 12.21
C GLY A 32 6.85 -1.86 12.99
N LEU A 33 5.94 -1.18 12.29
CA LEU A 33 4.81 -0.46 12.90
C LEU A 33 3.54 -1.31 12.81
N GLU A 34 2.55 -0.98 13.63
CA GLU A 34 1.20 -1.56 13.57
C GLU A 34 0.16 -0.48 13.83
N PHE A 35 -0.98 -0.60 13.16
CA PHE A 35 -2.08 0.35 13.23
C PHE A 35 -3.40 -0.40 13.36
N THR A 36 -4.35 0.17 14.10
CA THR A 36 -5.71 -0.39 14.20
C THR A 36 -6.36 -0.51 12.82
N HIS A 37 -6.20 0.52 11.98
CA HIS A 37 -6.72 0.58 10.62
C HIS A 37 -5.61 0.99 9.65
N VAL A 38 -5.53 0.35 8.48
CA VAL A 38 -4.59 0.71 7.40
C VAL A 38 -5.33 0.89 6.09
N LEU A 39 -5.01 1.97 5.38
CA LEU A 39 -5.43 2.22 4.01
C LEU A 39 -4.21 2.08 3.08
N LEU A 40 -4.19 1.05 2.23
CA LEU A 40 -3.23 0.93 1.14
C LEU A 40 -3.81 1.60 -0.10
N MET A 41 -3.23 2.72 -0.49
CA MET A 41 -3.75 3.54 -1.57
C MET A 41 -3.16 3.18 -2.93
N GLY A 42 -4.02 3.07 -3.94
CA GLY A 42 -3.61 3.00 -5.35
C GLY A 42 -2.92 1.70 -5.77
N VAL A 43 -3.30 0.55 -5.20
CA VAL A 43 -2.73 -0.78 -5.51
C VAL A 43 -3.25 -1.31 -6.87
N GLY A 44 -3.01 -0.56 -7.93
CA GLY A 44 -3.44 -0.88 -9.31
C GLY A 44 -2.33 -1.43 -10.19
N LYS A 45 -2.70 -2.05 -11.32
CA LYS A 45 -1.82 -2.66 -12.34
C LYS A 45 -0.69 -1.75 -12.83
N ASN A 46 -0.93 -0.45 -12.86
CA ASN A 46 0.05 0.54 -13.34
C ASN A 46 0.96 1.09 -12.22
N ILE A 47 0.65 0.79 -10.96
CA ILE A 47 1.37 1.28 -9.78
C ILE A 47 2.17 0.15 -9.13
N LEU A 48 1.55 -1.02 -8.98
CA LEU A 48 2.14 -2.20 -8.36
C LEU A 48 1.96 -3.41 -9.30
N PRO A 49 3.04 -4.14 -9.63
CA PRO A 49 4.42 -3.91 -9.22
C PRO A 49 5.04 -2.68 -9.91
N GLN A 50 6.02 -2.05 -9.25
CA GLN A 50 6.66 -0.84 -9.79
C GLN A 50 7.46 -1.14 -11.07
N ARG A 51 6.97 -0.65 -12.22
CA ARG A 51 7.54 -0.96 -13.55
C ARG A 51 9.04 -0.70 -13.65
N PHE A 52 9.53 0.42 -13.11
CA PHE A 52 10.94 0.78 -13.19
C PHE A 52 11.87 -0.18 -12.41
N ARG A 53 11.34 -0.97 -11.47
CA ARG A 53 12.10 -2.01 -10.74
C ARG A 53 12.23 -3.32 -11.51
N ILE A 54 11.50 -3.46 -12.61
CA ILE A 54 11.30 -4.75 -13.31
C ILE A 54 11.74 -4.67 -14.77
N GLN A 55 11.62 -3.50 -15.39
CA GLN A 55 12.00 -3.29 -16.78
C GLN A 55 13.50 -3.52 -17.02
N GLY A 56 13.82 -4.27 -18.07
CA GLY A 56 15.22 -4.54 -18.49
C GLY A 56 15.93 -5.65 -17.69
N LEU A 57 15.25 -6.27 -16.72
CA LEU A 57 15.80 -7.41 -15.97
C LEU A 57 15.77 -8.71 -16.79
N SER A 58 16.70 -9.62 -16.48
CA SER A 58 16.60 -11.02 -16.92
C SER A 58 15.34 -11.68 -16.36
N GLU A 59 14.90 -12.80 -16.93
CA GLU A 59 13.70 -13.51 -16.43
C GLU A 59 13.83 -13.92 -14.95
N GLU A 60 15.02 -14.35 -14.52
CA GLU A 60 15.31 -14.74 -13.14
C GLU A 60 15.25 -13.53 -12.20
N ASP A 61 15.94 -12.44 -12.56
CA ASP A 61 15.92 -11.20 -11.78
C ASP A 61 14.51 -10.58 -11.72
N ARG A 62 13.74 -10.72 -12.81
CA ARG A 62 12.34 -10.27 -12.88
C ARG A 62 11.47 -11.01 -11.89
N ALA A 63 11.62 -12.33 -11.80
CA ALA A 63 10.88 -13.16 -10.85
C ALA A 63 11.23 -12.79 -9.40
N ALA A 64 12.52 -12.57 -9.11
CA ALA A 64 12.99 -12.13 -7.80
C ALA A 64 12.42 -10.74 -7.43
N ALA A 65 12.46 -9.78 -8.36
CA ALA A 65 11.89 -8.44 -8.16
C ALA A 65 10.38 -8.49 -7.89
N LEU A 66 9.63 -9.30 -8.65
CA LEU A 66 8.20 -9.51 -8.40
C LEU A 66 7.92 -10.13 -7.01
N GLN A 67 8.79 -11.02 -6.55
CA GLN A 67 8.66 -11.61 -5.22
C GLN A 67 8.93 -10.58 -4.11
N GLN A 68 9.88 -9.65 -4.33
CA GLN A 68 10.10 -8.53 -3.41
C GLN A 68 8.89 -7.59 -3.34
N GLU A 69 8.26 -7.27 -4.47
CA GLU A 69 7.05 -6.44 -4.51
C GLU A 69 5.86 -7.14 -3.79
N ARG A 70 5.69 -8.46 -3.96
CA ARG A 70 4.71 -9.24 -3.18
C ARG A 70 4.99 -9.20 -1.69
N SER A 71 6.25 -9.38 -1.29
CA SER A 71 6.65 -9.32 0.11
C SER A 71 6.37 -7.93 0.71
N LEU A 72 6.65 -6.86 -0.04
CA LEU A 72 6.34 -5.50 0.38
C LEU A 72 4.84 -5.29 0.60
N LEU A 73 4.01 -5.73 -0.34
CA LEU A 73 2.54 -5.65 -0.21
C LEU A 73 2.05 -6.43 1.01
N TYR A 74 2.58 -7.64 1.22
CA TYR A 74 2.25 -8.48 2.39
C TYR A 74 2.66 -7.80 3.70
N VAL A 75 3.89 -7.28 3.78
CA VAL A 75 4.37 -6.57 4.97
C VAL A 75 3.49 -5.36 5.25
N ALA A 76 3.16 -4.55 4.24
CA ALA A 76 2.28 -3.40 4.40
C ALA A 76 0.86 -3.79 4.84
N SER A 77 0.31 -4.87 4.27
CA SER A 77 -1.02 -5.39 4.61
C SER A 77 -1.08 -5.89 6.05
N SER A 78 -0.05 -6.61 6.51
CA SER A 78 0.05 -7.13 7.87
C SER A 78 0.31 -6.07 8.95
N ARG A 79 0.43 -4.78 8.59
CA ARG A 79 0.49 -3.70 9.59
C ARG A 79 -0.90 -3.37 10.14
N ALA A 80 -1.97 -3.82 9.49
CA ALA A 80 -3.34 -3.67 9.95
C ALA A 80 -3.65 -4.69 11.05
N ARG A 81 -4.17 -4.21 12.19
CA ARG A 81 -4.61 -5.07 13.29
C ARG A 81 -6.08 -5.47 13.16
N ASP A 82 -6.95 -4.50 12.87
CA ASP A 82 -8.41 -4.71 12.90
C ASP A 82 -9.01 -4.63 11.49
N ALA A 83 -8.60 -3.64 10.69
CA ALA A 83 -9.12 -3.46 9.33
C ALA A 83 -8.05 -3.00 8.34
N LEU A 84 -8.09 -3.62 7.15
CA LEU A 84 -7.29 -3.26 5.98
C LEU A 84 -8.24 -2.86 4.85
N VAL A 85 -8.03 -1.66 4.31
CA VAL A 85 -8.70 -1.21 3.08
C VAL A 85 -7.65 -1.02 2.01
N ILE A 86 -7.90 -1.62 0.85
CA ILE A 86 -7.06 -1.45 -0.34
C ILE A 86 -7.88 -0.71 -1.38
N THR A 87 -7.35 0.39 -1.91
CA THR A 87 -7.99 1.13 -2.98
C THR A 87 -7.22 0.95 -4.28
N THR A 88 -7.95 0.93 -5.39
CA THR A 88 -7.40 0.81 -6.74
C THR A 88 -7.97 1.90 -7.63
N HIS A 89 -7.21 2.29 -8.65
CA HIS A 89 -7.71 3.15 -9.71
C HIS A 89 -7.46 2.45 -11.05
N GLY A 90 -8.54 2.18 -11.79
CA GLY A 90 -8.50 1.31 -12.97
C GLY A 90 -8.36 -0.16 -12.61
N GLU A 91 -7.56 -0.91 -13.38
CA GLU A 91 -7.34 -2.34 -13.13
C GLU A 91 -6.55 -2.59 -11.83
N ALA A 92 -7.00 -3.56 -11.05
CA ALA A 92 -6.33 -4.03 -9.85
C ALA A 92 -4.91 -4.55 -10.14
N SER A 93 -3.99 -4.44 -9.18
CA SER A 93 -2.67 -5.07 -9.29
C SER A 93 -2.81 -6.58 -9.44
N ALA A 94 -2.01 -7.18 -10.34
CA ALA A 94 -1.90 -8.63 -10.45
C ALA A 94 -1.30 -9.30 -9.19
N LEU A 95 -0.87 -8.51 -8.19
CA LEU A 95 -0.43 -9.01 -6.90
C LEU A 95 -1.57 -9.14 -5.88
N LEU A 96 -2.78 -8.68 -6.20
CA LEU A 96 -3.97 -8.88 -5.38
C LEU A 96 -4.64 -10.22 -5.70
N PRO A 97 -5.36 -10.84 -4.74
CA PRO A 97 -6.19 -12.02 -5.00
C PRO A 97 -7.22 -11.77 -6.10
N GLU A 98 -7.57 -12.79 -6.88
CA GLU A 98 -8.53 -12.67 -7.99
C GLU A 98 -9.91 -12.15 -7.53
N ASP A 99 -10.36 -12.58 -6.34
CA ASP A 99 -11.63 -12.16 -5.76
C ASP A 99 -11.63 -10.71 -5.23
N SER A 100 -10.45 -10.06 -5.16
CA SER A 100 -10.33 -8.68 -4.67
C SER A 100 -10.85 -7.63 -5.67
N GLN A 101 -11.21 -8.05 -6.88
CA GLN A 101 -11.83 -7.18 -7.90
C GLN A 101 -13.30 -6.88 -7.62
N ALA A 102 -13.92 -7.57 -6.65
CA ALA A 102 -15.31 -7.35 -6.23
C ALA A 102 -15.47 -6.35 -5.07
N ALA A 103 -14.37 -5.85 -4.49
CA ALA A 103 -14.45 -4.92 -3.36
C ALA A 103 -14.97 -3.55 -3.83
N GLU A 104 -16.10 -3.15 -3.25
CA GLU A 104 -17.00 -2.10 -3.70
C GLU A 104 -16.32 -0.78 -4.10
N HIS A 105 -16.79 -0.27 -5.23
CA HIS A 105 -16.68 1.12 -5.62
C HIS A 105 -17.29 1.99 -4.51
N ILE A 106 -16.46 2.63 -3.69
CA ILE A 106 -16.92 3.77 -2.88
C ILE A 106 -17.13 4.93 -3.86
N ALA A 107 -18.28 4.91 -4.55
CA ALA A 107 -18.84 6.07 -5.22
C ALA A 107 -19.11 7.13 -4.15
N GLY A 108 -18.31 8.18 -4.17
CA GLY A 108 -18.68 9.50 -3.68
C GLY A 108 -18.76 10.43 -4.88
#